data_AF-A0AAE3YDD8-F1
#
_entry.id   AF-A0AAE3YDD8-F1
#
_cell.length_a   1.000
_cell.length_b   1.000
_cell.length_c   1.000
_cell.angle_alpha   90.00
_cell.angle_beta   90.00
_cell.angle_gamma   90.00
#
_symmetry.space_group_name_H-M   'P 1'
#
loop_
_entity.id
_entity.type
_entity.pdbx_description
1 polymer ?
#
loop_
_entity_poly.entity_id
_entity_poly.type
_entity_poly.pdbx_seq_one_letter_code
_entity_poly.pdbx_strand_id
1 'polypeptide(L)'
;MELPFYLNFKDFESYYYDNLEKWFEEYHNTSETDYLKALAALYSPYLYYNFAEDRVQADASIEVKDCFFPYHEKIGISFCTSCENGKSSKKGLSHVFEWKTVSMMEYAQHILDKINRYCSKNSNALNGGKNILDYINEHDIVTSREGVGYCINYNKHQMAVPFLKAYLPYYGQTVNMAIYRDFIFSLVEIAEFIDQKLKTVQAFEHTIYVHSRSEAKFKVQMSRQFLTLCN
;
A
#
# COMPACT_ATOMS: atom_id res chain seq x y z
N MET A 1 13.84 1.11 -16.97
CA MET A 1 13.03 -0.11 -16.73
C MET A 1 12.23 0.02 -15.44
N GLU A 2 10.94 -0.35 -15.40
CA GLU A 2 10.19 -0.47 -14.14
C GLU A 2 10.51 -1.83 -13.49
N LEU A 3 10.89 -1.85 -12.20
CA LEU A 3 11.17 -3.11 -11.50
C LEU A 3 9.87 -3.93 -11.37
N PRO A 4 9.89 -5.22 -11.76
CA PRO A 4 8.72 -6.07 -11.57
C PRO A 4 8.45 -6.30 -10.08
N PHE A 5 7.17 -6.21 -9.72
CA PHE A 5 6.69 -6.51 -8.38
C PHE A 5 6.06 -7.91 -8.39
N TYR A 6 6.54 -8.80 -7.54
CA TYR A 6 6.08 -10.18 -7.46
C TYR A 6 5.20 -10.40 -6.24
N LEU A 7 4.12 -11.15 -6.44
CA LEU A 7 3.19 -11.50 -5.38
C LEU A 7 3.48 -12.87 -4.76
N ASN A 8 4.38 -13.65 -5.35
CA ASN A 8 4.79 -14.93 -4.81
C ASN A 8 6.31 -15.10 -4.90
N PHE A 9 6.87 -15.80 -3.92
CA PHE A 9 8.31 -15.97 -3.81
C PHE A 9 8.88 -16.83 -4.95
N LYS A 10 8.15 -17.86 -5.38
CA LYS A 10 8.61 -18.77 -6.44
C LYS A 10 8.88 -18.05 -7.76
N ASP A 11 7.96 -17.18 -8.18
CA ASP A 11 8.13 -16.39 -9.40
C ASP A 11 9.24 -15.36 -9.22
N PHE A 12 9.29 -14.70 -8.06
CA PHE A 12 10.38 -13.77 -7.73
C PHE A 12 11.75 -14.43 -7.87
N GLU A 13 11.95 -15.59 -7.24
CA GLU A 13 13.21 -16.34 -7.28
C GLU A 13 13.53 -16.81 -8.70
N SER A 14 12.54 -17.35 -9.41
CA SER A 14 12.72 -17.91 -10.76
C SER A 14 13.17 -16.85 -11.77
N TYR A 15 12.69 -15.61 -11.64
CA TYR A 15 13.00 -14.51 -12.55
C TYR A 15 14.09 -13.56 -12.04
N TYR A 16 14.71 -13.82 -10.89
CA TYR A 16 15.68 -12.92 -10.28
C TYR A 16 16.83 -12.57 -11.23
N TYR A 17 17.50 -13.58 -11.81
CA TYR A 17 18.65 -13.35 -12.68
C TYR A 17 18.25 -12.73 -14.03
N ASP A 18 17.12 -13.14 -14.61
CA ASP A 18 16.59 -12.54 -15.84
C ASP A 18 16.31 -11.04 -15.67
N ASN A 19 15.79 -10.65 -14.50
CA ASN A 19 15.53 -9.24 -14.20
C ASN A 19 16.81 -8.46 -13.88
N LEU A 20 17.78 -9.11 -13.23
CA LEU A 20 19.10 -8.53 -12.98
C LEU A 20 19.84 -8.27 -14.29
N GLU A 21 19.77 -9.19 -15.25
CA GLU A 21 20.36 -9.01 -16.58
C GLU A 21 19.73 -7.80 -17.30
N LYS A 22 18.39 -7.74 -17.35
CA LYS A 22 17.67 -6.58 -17.92
C LYS A 22 17.98 -5.27 -17.21
N TRP A 23 18.21 -5.32 -15.91
CA TRP A 23 18.65 -4.14 -15.14
C TRP A 23 20.02 -3.64 -15.61
N PHE A 24 20.97 -4.54 -15.86
CA PHE A 24 22.28 -4.17 -16.39
C PHE A 24 22.24 -3.70 -17.85
N GLU A 25 21.34 -4.25 -18.66
CA GLU A 25 21.11 -3.79 -20.04
C GLU A 25 20.62 -2.34 -20.08
N GLU A 26 19.69 -1.97 -19.20
CA GLU A 26 19.14 -0.61 -19.14
C GLU A 26 20.10 0.37 -18.46
N TYR A 27 20.76 -0.07 -17.38
CA TYR A 27 21.60 0.77 -16.55
C TYR A 27 23.06 0.29 -16.59
N HIS A 28 23.77 0.68 -17.65
CA HIS A 28 25.13 0.25 -17.98
C HIS A 28 26.22 0.51 -16.91
N ASN A 29 25.96 1.37 -15.91
CA ASN A 29 26.88 1.68 -14.82
C ASN A 29 26.32 1.29 -13.44
N THR A 30 25.62 0.16 -13.36
CA THR A 30 25.06 -0.34 -12.09
C THR A 30 25.71 -1.64 -11.65
N SER A 31 25.51 -1.97 -10.38
CA SER A 31 25.95 -3.21 -9.77
C SER A 31 24.76 -4.04 -9.27
N GLU A 32 24.98 -5.32 -8.98
CA GLU A 32 23.97 -6.16 -8.31
C GLU A 32 23.56 -5.54 -6.96
N THR A 33 24.51 -4.89 -6.28
CA THR A 33 24.24 -4.14 -5.05
C THR A 33 23.23 -3.01 -5.26
N ASP A 34 23.28 -2.28 -6.38
CA ASP A 34 22.30 -1.22 -6.68
C ASP A 34 20.92 -1.79 -7.01
N TYR A 35 20.88 -2.89 -7.76
CA TYR A 35 19.64 -3.63 -8.03
C TYR A 35 18.97 -4.13 -6.74
N LEU A 36 19.76 -4.74 -5.85
CA LEU A 36 19.29 -5.23 -4.56
C LEU A 36 18.80 -4.11 -3.65
N LYS A 37 19.45 -2.94 -3.66
CA LYS A 37 18.94 -1.75 -2.94
C LYS A 37 17.59 -1.30 -3.48
N ALA A 38 17.41 -1.32 -4.80
CA ALA A 38 16.14 -0.98 -5.42
C ALA A 38 15.04 -1.99 -5.06
N LEU A 39 15.35 -3.29 -5.05
CA LEU A 39 14.44 -4.33 -4.57
C LEU A 39 14.10 -4.16 -3.08
N ALA A 40 15.10 -3.89 -2.23
CA ALA A 40 14.87 -3.64 -0.82
C ALA A 40 13.93 -2.45 -0.62
N ALA A 41 14.15 -1.34 -1.34
CA ALA A 41 13.28 -0.17 -1.30
C ALA A 41 11.85 -0.46 -1.82
N LEU A 42 11.70 -1.35 -2.80
CA LEU A 42 10.42 -1.75 -3.37
C LEU A 42 9.56 -2.54 -2.38
N TYR A 43 10.15 -3.46 -1.61
CA TYR A 43 9.41 -4.33 -0.69
C TYR A 43 9.35 -3.81 0.76
N SER A 44 10.29 -2.96 1.19
CA SER A 44 10.34 -2.42 2.56
C SER A 44 9.03 -1.79 3.05
N PRO A 45 8.25 -1.04 2.23
CA PRO A 45 7.00 -0.43 2.69
C PRO A 45 5.93 -1.41 3.16
N TYR A 46 6.05 -2.70 2.81
CA TYR A 46 5.09 -3.75 3.14
C TYR A 46 5.54 -4.57 4.35
N LEU A 47 6.64 -4.19 4.99
CA LEU A 47 7.32 -4.95 6.03
C LEU A 47 7.50 -4.07 7.27
N TYR A 48 7.50 -4.73 8.42
CA TYR A 48 7.84 -4.09 9.69
C TYR A 48 8.78 -4.98 10.50
N TYR A 49 9.45 -4.37 11.47
CA TYR A 49 10.31 -5.10 12.40
C TYR A 49 9.57 -5.41 13.71
N ASN A 50 9.50 -6.70 14.05
CA ASN A 50 8.92 -7.18 15.29
C ASN A 50 10.00 -7.35 16.36
N PHE A 51 9.96 -6.49 17.39
CA PHE A 51 10.91 -6.53 18.51
C PHE A 51 10.81 -7.78 19.38
N ALA A 52 9.63 -8.41 19.48
CA ALA A 52 9.44 -9.58 20.33
C ALA A 52 10.09 -10.83 19.75
N GLU A 53 10.13 -10.93 18.43
CA GLU A 53 10.65 -12.10 17.70
C GLU A 53 11.99 -11.82 17.00
N ASP A 54 12.53 -10.60 17.13
CA ASP A 54 13.75 -10.11 16.47
C ASP A 54 13.80 -10.43 14.97
N ARG A 55 12.69 -10.21 14.27
CA ARG A 55 12.57 -10.51 12.83
C ARG A 55 11.71 -9.51 12.08
N VAL A 56 11.91 -9.48 10.78
CA VAL A 56 11.04 -8.78 9.84
C VAL A 56 9.75 -9.60 9.67
N GLN A 57 8.62 -8.90 9.60
CA GLN A 57 7.30 -9.48 9.38
C GLN A 57 6.53 -8.67 8.34
N ALA A 58 5.56 -9.32 7.71
CA ALA A 58 4.65 -8.66 6.79
C ALA A 58 3.71 -7.70 7.53
N ASP A 59 3.68 -6.46 7.07
CA ASP A 59 2.71 -5.42 7.40
C ASP A 59 2.38 -4.67 6.11
N ALA A 60 1.69 -5.37 5.20
CA ALA A 60 1.24 -4.80 3.94
C ALA A 60 0.02 -3.91 4.18
N SER A 61 0.25 -2.78 4.84
CA SER A 61 -0.74 -1.76 5.16
C SER A 61 -0.30 -0.39 4.67
N ILE A 62 -1.27 0.50 4.48
CA ILE A 62 -1.03 1.88 4.05
C ILE A 62 -1.85 2.83 4.91
N GLU A 63 -1.21 3.92 5.31
CA GLU A 63 -1.86 4.98 6.05
C GLU A 63 -2.53 5.98 5.09
N VAL A 64 -3.85 6.01 5.14
CA VAL A 64 -4.68 6.97 4.42
C VAL A 64 -5.02 8.14 5.34
N LYS A 65 -4.74 9.35 4.87
CA LYS A 65 -5.09 10.59 5.56
C LYS A 65 -6.45 11.09 5.09
N ASP A 66 -7.05 11.96 5.90
CA ASP A 66 -8.23 12.73 5.53
C ASP A 66 -9.43 11.88 5.10
N CYS A 67 -9.69 10.80 5.85
CA CYS A 67 -10.84 9.95 5.57
C CYS A 67 -12.15 10.68 5.92
N PHE A 68 -13.13 10.61 5.02
CA PHE A 68 -14.45 11.21 5.22
C PHE A 68 -15.48 10.13 5.52
N PHE A 69 -15.73 9.85 6.80
CA PHE A 69 -16.82 8.98 7.22
C PHE A 69 -17.92 9.82 7.92
N PRO A 70 -19.17 9.84 7.42
CA PRO A 70 -20.26 10.52 8.09
C PRO A 70 -20.61 9.67 9.30
N TYR A 71 -20.24 10.18 10.47
CA TYR A 71 -20.51 9.63 11.79
C TYR A 71 -19.66 8.41 12.19
N HIS A 72 -18.88 8.64 13.25
CA HIS A 72 -18.86 7.74 14.39
C HIS A 72 -20.28 7.58 14.93
N GLU A 73 -21.10 6.72 14.31
CA GLU A 73 -22.07 6.02 15.12
C GLU A 73 -21.26 5.08 16.00
N LYS A 74 -21.12 5.51 17.26
CA LYS A 74 -20.90 4.61 18.38
C LYS A 74 -21.67 3.31 18.07
N ILE A 75 -20.96 2.20 17.96
CA ILE A 75 -21.56 0.88 18.12
C ILE A 75 -22.12 0.89 19.55
N GLY A 76 -23.38 1.29 19.66
CA GLY A 76 -24.01 1.71 20.89
C GLY A 76 -25.37 2.22 20.50
N ILE A 77 -26.34 1.31 20.54
CA ILE A 77 -27.78 1.51 20.30
C ILE A 77 -28.18 2.92 20.74
N SER A 78 -28.37 3.83 19.78
CA SER A 78 -28.92 5.16 20.08
C SER A 78 -30.42 5.07 19.87
N PHE A 79 -31.17 5.12 20.97
CA PHE A 79 -32.62 5.25 20.91
C PHE A 79 -32.94 6.63 20.35
N CYS A 80 -33.58 6.64 19.17
CA CYS A 80 -34.12 7.84 18.57
C CYS A 80 -35.31 8.34 19.41
N THR A 81 -35.07 9.20 20.39
CA THR A 81 -36.16 9.85 21.17
C THR A 81 -36.62 11.17 20.56
N SER A 82 -36.33 11.42 19.28
CA SER A 82 -36.75 12.65 18.60
C SER A 82 -37.29 12.36 17.21
N CYS A 83 -38.40 11.62 17.17
CA CYS A 83 -39.33 11.59 16.04
C CYS A 83 -40.52 12.51 16.32
N GLU A 84 -40.29 13.73 16.80
CA GLU A 84 -41.33 14.77 16.80
C GLU A 84 -40.78 16.08 16.24
N ASN A 85 -41.45 16.54 15.18
CA ASN A 85 -41.45 17.90 14.62
C ASN A 85 -40.22 18.35 13.79
N GLY A 86 -40.25 17.98 12.51
CA GLY A 86 -40.42 18.96 11.41
C GLY A 86 -39.37 20.06 11.19
N LYS A 87 -38.19 20.02 11.82
CA LYS A 87 -37.10 20.96 11.52
C LYS A 87 -35.86 20.21 11.05
N SER A 88 -35.54 20.39 9.77
CA SER A 88 -34.28 19.94 9.17
C SER A 88 -33.11 20.62 9.88
N SER A 89 -32.52 19.90 10.83
CA SER A 89 -31.24 20.26 11.43
C SER A 89 -30.17 20.26 10.33
N LYS A 90 -29.91 21.44 9.74
CA LYS A 90 -28.65 21.74 9.04
C LYS A 90 -27.51 21.74 10.07
N LYS A 91 -27.21 20.61 10.69
CA LYS A 91 -25.92 20.41 11.34
C LYS A 91 -24.95 20.08 10.22
N GLY A 92 -24.15 21.07 9.84
CA GLY A 92 -23.02 20.85 8.95
C GLY A 92 -22.22 19.65 9.46
N LEU A 93 -21.92 18.70 8.56
CA LEU A 93 -21.09 17.56 8.88
C LEU A 93 -19.82 18.09 9.55
N SER A 94 -19.60 17.75 10.81
CA SER A 94 -18.32 18.02 11.46
C SER A 94 -17.28 17.12 10.80
N HIS A 95 -16.43 17.72 9.97
CA HIS A 95 -15.31 17.03 9.34
C HIS A 95 -14.30 16.66 10.42
N VAL A 96 -14.26 15.40 10.82
CA VAL A 96 -13.16 14.87 11.65
C VAL A 96 -12.18 14.23 10.67
N PHE A 97 -11.01 14.84 10.53
CA PHE A 97 -9.92 14.32 9.72
C PHE A 97 -9.22 13.21 10.51
N GLU A 98 -9.53 11.96 10.18
CA GLU A 98 -8.92 10.81 10.83
C GLU A 98 -7.88 10.14 9.95
N TRP A 99 -6.82 9.69 10.61
CA TRP A 99 -5.77 8.89 10.03
C TRP A 99 -6.20 7.43 10.16
N LYS A 100 -6.24 6.69 9.06
CA LYS A 100 -6.63 5.29 9.08
C LYS A 100 -5.58 4.44 8.38
N THR A 101 -5.07 3.45 9.10
CA THR A 101 -4.26 2.38 8.54
C THR A 101 -5.21 1.33 7.95
N VAL A 102 -5.04 1.01 6.67
CA VAL A 102 -5.83 -0.01 5.97
C VAL A 102 -4.90 -1.04 5.35
N SER A 103 -5.37 -2.26 5.19
CA SER A 103 -4.60 -3.28 4.47
C SER A 103 -4.44 -2.91 3.00
N MET A 104 -3.37 -3.36 2.36
CA MET A 104 -3.15 -3.16 0.93
C MET A 104 -4.23 -3.84 0.06
N MET A 105 -4.86 -4.90 0.56
CA MET A 105 -6.03 -5.51 -0.10
C MET A 105 -7.24 -4.57 -0.09
N GLU A 106 -7.58 -3.99 1.06
CA GLU A 106 -8.67 -3.01 1.16
C GLU A 106 -8.37 -1.76 0.32
N TYR A 107 -7.11 -1.30 0.34
CA TYR A 107 -6.66 -0.20 -0.50
C TYR A 107 -6.80 -0.52 -1.99
N ALA A 108 -6.40 -1.72 -2.41
CA ALA A 108 -6.55 -2.16 -3.80
C ALA A 108 -8.01 -2.25 -4.23
N GLN A 109 -8.88 -2.82 -3.39
CA GLN A 109 -10.32 -2.84 -3.66
C GLN A 109 -10.87 -1.42 -3.81
N HIS A 110 -10.44 -0.49 -2.95
CA HIS A 110 -10.87 0.89 -3.03
C HIS A 110 -10.43 1.59 -4.33
N ILE A 111 -9.19 1.38 -4.78
CA ILE A 111 -8.70 1.88 -6.08
C ILE A 111 -9.50 1.25 -7.24
N LEU A 112 -9.72 -0.07 -7.19
CA LEU A 112 -10.49 -0.80 -8.18
C LEU A 112 -11.93 -0.27 -8.29
N ASP A 113 -12.57 0.04 -7.16
CA ASP A 113 -13.90 0.63 -7.13
C ASP A 113 -13.92 2.02 -7.80
N LYS A 114 -12.92 2.86 -7.56
CA LYS A 114 -12.81 4.18 -8.20
C LYS A 114 -12.69 4.05 -9.72
N ILE A 115 -11.83 3.15 -10.19
CA ILE A 115 -11.64 2.89 -11.62
C ILE A 115 -12.93 2.36 -12.24
N ASN A 116 -13.55 1.36 -11.62
CA ASN A 116 -14.80 0.78 -12.13
C ASN A 116 -15.95 1.80 -12.19
N ARG A 117 -16.06 2.69 -11.21
CA ARG A 117 -17.02 3.81 -11.26
C ARG A 117 -16.73 4.76 -12.39
N TYR A 118 -15.46 5.13 -12.61
CA TYR A 118 -15.06 5.95 -13.74
C TYR A 118 -15.44 5.29 -15.07
N CYS A 119 -15.14 3.99 -15.24
CA CYS A 119 -15.50 3.22 -16.42
C CYS A 119 -17.02 3.11 -16.61
N SER A 120 -17.79 2.97 -15.52
CA SER A 120 -19.25 2.90 -15.57
C SER A 120 -19.89 4.22 -16.00
N LYS A 121 -19.28 5.37 -15.64
CA LYS A 121 -19.74 6.70 -16.05
C LYS A 121 -19.31 7.07 -17.48
N ASN A 122 -18.25 6.45 -17.99
CA ASN A 122 -17.67 6.73 -19.30
C ASN A 122 -17.74 5.49 -20.18
N SER A 123 -18.81 5.36 -20.97
CA SER A 123 -19.08 4.18 -21.81
C SER A 123 -17.95 3.81 -22.77
N ASN A 124 -17.07 4.77 -23.11
CA ASN A 124 -15.94 4.56 -24.01
C ASN A 124 -14.61 4.30 -23.28
N ALA A 125 -14.59 4.25 -21.95
CA ALA A 125 -13.36 4.11 -21.17
C ALA A 125 -12.65 2.77 -21.46
N LEU A 126 -13.39 1.67 -21.60
CA LEU A 126 -12.82 0.35 -21.87
C LEU A 126 -12.75 0.03 -23.38
N ASN A 127 -12.96 1.02 -24.26
CA ASN A 127 -12.84 0.82 -25.70
C ASN A 127 -11.37 0.85 -26.14
N GLY A 128 -11.07 0.21 -27.27
CA GLY A 128 -9.77 0.32 -27.94
C GLY A 128 -8.62 -0.37 -27.21
N GLY A 129 -8.89 -1.44 -26.45
CA GLY A 129 -7.88 -2.25 -25.77
C GLY A 129 -7.48 -1.74 -24.38
N LYS A 130 -8.12 -0.67 -23.89
CA LYS A 130 -7.91 -0.17 -22.53
C LYS A 130 -8.50 -1.11 -21.48
N ASN A 131 -7.80 -1.24 -20.37
CA ASN A 131 -8.17 -2.10 -19.24
C ASN A 131 -7.98 -1.35 -17.90
N ILE A 132 -8.26 -2.03 -16.78
CA ILE A 132 -8.19 -1.44 -15.43
C ILE A 132 -6.80 -0.85 -15.13
N LEU A 133 -5.73 -1.51 -15.56
CA LEU A 133 -4.35 -1.12 -15.27
C LEU A 133 -3.98 0.22 -15.91
N ASP A 134 -4.64 0.63 -16.99
CA ASP A 134 -4.41 1.93 -17.63
C ASP A 134 -4.87 3.11 -16.77
N TYR A 135 -5.72 2.85 -15.79
CA TYR A 135 -6.36 3.87 -14.95
C TYR A 135 -5.83 3.91 -13.51
N ILE A 136 -4.96 2.97 -13.13
CA ILE A 136 -4.51 2.83 -11.73
C ILE A 136 -3.80 4.07 -11.22
N ASN A 137 -3.08 4.76 -12.10
CA ASN A 137 -2.27 5.93 -11.77
C ASN A 137 -2.81 7.24 -12.34
N GLU A 138 -4.04 7.23 -12.88
CA GLU A 138 -4.68 8.44 -13.42
C GLU A 138 -5.04 9.38 -12.26
N HIS A 139 -4.42 10.56 -12.26
CA HIS A 139 -4.46 11.49 -11.13
C HIS A 139 -5.89 11.85 -10.73
N ASP A 140 -6.73 12.17 -11.72
CA ASP A 140 -8.11 12.61 -11.48
C ASP A 140 -8.98 11.47 -10.95
N ILE A 141 -8.72 10.23 -11.36
CA ILE A 141 -9.44 9.05 -10.85
C ILE A 141 -8.99 8.77 -9.42
N VAL A 142 -7.69 8.69 -9.17
CA VAL A 142 -7.12 8.35 -7.85
C VAL A 142 -7.51 9.39 -6.80
N THR A 143 -7.41 10.68 -7.13
CA THR A 143 -7.69 11.78 -6.20
C THR A 143 -9.17 12.18 -6.15
N SER A 144 -10.01 11.64 -7.05
CA SER A 144 -11.45 11.93 -7.08
C SER A 144 -12.08 11.71 -5.70
N ARG A 145 -12.94 12.65 -5.32
CA ARG A 145 -13.70 12.58 -4.07
C ARG A 145 -15.16 12.31 -4.42
N GLU A 146 -15.62 11.12 -4.08
CA GLU A 146 -17.02 10.73 -4.27
C GLU A 146 -17.67 10.38 -2.93
N GLY A 147 -18.29 11.40 -2.32
CA GLY A 147 -19.02 11.26 -1.07
C GLY A 147 -18.12 10.88 0.11
N VAL A 148 -18.37 9.69 0.64
CA VAL A 148 -17.84 9.14 1.89
C VAL A 148 -16.75 8.13 1.56
N GLY A 149 -15.58 8.27 2.16
CA GLY A 149 -14.51 7.29 2.03
C GLY A 149 -13.11 7.86 2.15
N TYR A 150 -12.16 7.09 1.66
CA TYR A 150 -10.73 7.40 1.68
C TYR A 150 -10.39 8.54 0.72
N CYS A 151 -9.68 9.55 1.21
CA CYS A 151 -9.03 10.55 0.35
C CYS A 151 -7.58 10.18 0.12
N ILE A 152 -7.30 9.77 -1.10
CA ILE A 152 -6.01 9.21 -1.45
C ILE A 152 -5.06 10.35 -1.77
N ASN A 153 -3.95 10.41 -1.03
CA ASN A 153 -2.83 11.27 -1.37
C ASN A 153 -2.07 10.65 -2.56
N TYR A 154 -1.98 11.38 -3.68
CA TYR A 154 -1.36 10.87 -4.90
C TYR A 154 0.13 10.52 -4.74
N ASN A 155 0.87 11.26 -3.93
CA ASN A 155 2.28 10.95 -3.66
C ASN A 155 2.43 9.64 -2.89
N LYS A 156 1.56 9.39 -1.90
CA LYS A 156 1.53 8.09 -1.21
C LYS A 156 1.08 6.97 -2.14
N HIS A 157 0.13 7.26 -3.04
CA HIS A 157 -0.34 6.29 -4.02
C HIS A 157 0.79 5.80 -4.94
N GLN A 158 1.75 6.66 -5.33
CA GLN A 158 2.88 6.24 -6.17
C GLN A 158 3.64 5.04 -5.58
N MET A 159 3.78 4.97 -4.26
CA MET A 159 4.45 3.84 -3.59
C MET A 159 3.67 2.52 -3.69
N ALA A 160 2.35 2.61 -3.85
CA ALA A 160 1.45 1.46 -3.98
C ALA A 160 1.28 1.00 -5.44
N VAL A 161 1.66 1.82 -6.43
CA VAL A 161 1.46 1.50 -7.87
C VAL A 161 2.07 0.16 -8.27
N PRO A 162 3.32 -0.20 -7.89
CA PRO A 162 3.88 -1.50 -8.27
C PRO A 162 3.06 -2.68 -7.74
N PHE A 163 2.62 -2.62 -6.49
CA PHE A 163 1.74 -3.63 -5.90
C PHE A 163 0.40 -3.69 -6.64
N LEU A 164 -0.22 -2.54 -6.91
CA LEU A 164 -1.51 -2.48 -7.62
C LEU A 164 -1.42 -3.04 -9.03
N LYS A 165 -0.33 -2.77 -9.76
CA LYS A 165 -0.07 -3.36 -11.09
C LYS A 165 -0.01 -4.88 -11.05
N ALA A 166 0.63 -5.44 -10.03
CA ALA A 166 0.77 -6.87 -9.87
C ALA A 166 -0.53 -7.53 -9.37
N TYR A 167 -1.29 -6.85 -8.53
CA TYR A 167 -2.40 -7.42 -7.76
C TYR A 167 -3.78 -7.19 -8.36
N LEU A 168 -4.01 -6.06 -9.04
CA LEU A 168 -5.32 -5.76 -9.61
C LEU A 168 -5.60 -6.65 -10.83
N PRO A 169 -6.86 -7.08 -11.00
CA PRO A 169 -7.22 -7.85 -12.18
C PRO A 169 -7.24 -6.95 -13.43
N TYR A 170 -6.95 -7.53 -14.60
CA TYR A 170 -7.14 -6.85 -15.88
C TYR A 170 -8.62 -6.49 -16.14
N TYR A 171 -9.53 -7.36 -15.68
CA TYR A 171 -10.98 -7.19 -15.79
C TYR A 171 -11.68 -7.67 -14.50
N GLY A 172 -12.75 -6.98 -14.10
CA GLY A 172 -13.57 -7.37 -12.94
C GLY A 172 -13.70 -6.28 -11.89
N GLN A 173 -14.47 -6.60 -10.83
CA GLN A 173 -14.84 -5.64 -9.78
C GLN A 173 -14.36 -6.02 -8.39
N THR A 174 -13.67 -7.17 -8.25
CA THR A 174 -13.27 -7.68 -6.93
C THR A 174 -11.83 -8.17 -6.97
N VAL A 175 -11.07 -7.82 -5.93
CA VAL A 175 -9.70 -8.30 -5.74
C VAL A 175 -9.68 -9.74 -5.22
N ASN A 176 -8.61 -10.48 -5.50
CA ASN A 176 -8.49 -11.88 -5.12
C ASN A 176 -7.83 -12.04 -3.74
N MET A 177 -8.61 -12.42 -2.73
CA MET A 177 -8.12 -12.61 -1.36
C MET A 177 -7.07 -13.72 -1.24
N ALA A 178 -7.18 -14.80 -2.02
CA ALA A 178 -6.23 -15.90 -1.97
C ALA A 178 -4.84 -15.43 -2.43
N ILE A 179 -4.78 -14.69 -3.54
CA ILE A 179 -3.52 -14.10 -4.04
C ILE A 179 -2.91 -13.15 -3.00
N TYR A 180 -3.72 -12.33 -2.33
CA TYR A 180 -3.21 -11.43 -1.30
C TYR A 180 -2.64 -12.18 -0.10
N ARG A 181 -3.32 -13.24 0.36
CA ARG A 181 -2.84 -14.07 1.46
C ARG A 181 -1.51 -14.73 1.11
N ASP A 182 -1.39 -15.25 -0.11
CA ASP A 182 -0.16 -15.89 -0.57
C ASP A 182 0.98 -14.87 -0.68
N PHE A 183 0.67 -13.62 -1.05
CA PHE A 183 1.61 -12.50 -1.00
C PHE A 183 2.10 -12.18 0.42
N ILE A 184 1.22 -12.12 1.42
CA ILE A 184 1.62 -11.87 2.81
C ILE A 184 2.64 -12.90 3.29
N PHE A 185 2.47 -14.18 2.93
CA PHE A 185 3.43 -15.21 3.28
C PHE A 185 4.74 -15.07 2.50
N SER A 186 4.64 -14.88 1.18
CA SER A 186 5.80 -14.78 0.28
C SER A 186 6.66 -13.55 0.56
N LEU A 187 6.07 -12.48 1.08
CA LEU A 187 6.75 -11.21 1.29
C LEU A 187 7.95 -11.34 2.25
N VAL A 188 7.82 -12.15 3.29
CA VAL A 188 8.91 -12.40 4.24
C VAL A 188 10.03 -13.21 3.56
N GLU A 189 9.69 -14.22 2.75
CA GLU A 189 10.65 -15.03 2.01
C GLU A 189 11.42 -14.19 0.97
N ILE A 190 10.72 -13.31 0.25
CA ILE A 190 11.33 -12.35 -0.69
C ILE A 190 12.31 -11.44 0.05
N ALA A 191 11.91 -10.91 1.21
CA ALA A 191 12.77 -10.04 2.01
C ALA A 191 14.03 -10.76 2.52
N GLU A 192 13.87 -11.99 3.00
CA GLU A 192 14.99 -12.83 3.44
C GLU A 192 15.96 -13.13 2.30
N PHE A 193 15.45 -13.43 1.11
CA PHE A 193 16.27 -13.64 -0.08
C PHE A 193 17.09 -12.38 -0.44
N ILE A 194 16.45 -11.21 -0.47
CA ILE A 194 17.12 -9.93 -0.75
C ILE A 194 18.20 -9.66 0.29
N ASP A 195 17.90 -9.86 1.58
CA ASP A 195 18.86 -9.67 2.66
C ASP A 195 20.05 -10.63 2.57
N GLN A 196 19.82 -11.90 2.22
CA GLN A 196 20.90 -12.87 2.01
C GLN A 196 21.82 -12.46 0.85
N LYS A 197 21.23 -11.97 -0.25
CA LYS A 197 21.99 -11.45 -1.40
C LYS A 197 22.80 -10.21 -1.04
N LEU A 198 22.20 -9.25 -0.34
CA LEU A 198 22.89 -8.04 0.15
C LEU A 198 24.07 -8.38 1.08
N LYS A 199 23.90 -9.38 1.96
CA LYS A 199 24.98 -9.89 2.81
C LYS A 199 26.11 -10.50 1.98
N THR A 200 25.78 -11.23 0.92
CA THR A 200 26.76 -11.88 0.03
C THR A 200 27.62 -10.86 -0.69
N VAL A 201 27.03 -9.74 -1.13
CA VAL A 201 27.75 -8.62 -1.77
C VAL A 201 28.34 -7.63 -0.76
N GLN A 202 28.40 -8.00 0.53
CA GLN A 202 28.97 -7.20 1.63
C GLN A 202 28.27 -5.83 1.87
N ALA A 203 27.01 -5.69 1.47
CA ALA A 203 26.19 -4.49 1.62
C ALA A 203 25.18 -4.64 2.79
N PHE A 204 25.66 -5.05 3.96
CA PHE A 204 24.83 -5.43 5.12
C PHE A 204 23.95 -4.27 5.63
N GLU A 205 24.46 -3.04 5.58
CA GLU A 205 23.78 -1.82 6.00
C GLU A 205 22.52 -1.50 5.18
N HIS A 206 22.42 -2.08 3.98
CA HIS A 206 21.28 -1.89 3.08
C HIS A 206 20.21 -2.98 3.22
N THR A 207 20.40 -3.94 4.12
CA THR A 207 19.39 -4.98 4.38
C THR A 207 18.10 -4.38 4.92
N ILE A 208 16.98 -4.97 4.51
CA ILE A 208 15.63 -4.64 4.98
C ILE A 208 15.59 -4.80 6.50
N TYR A 209 16.16 -5.87 7.05
CA TYR A 209 16.24 -6.06 8.50
C TYR A 209 16.89 -4.87 9.23
N VAL A 210 18.06 -4.41 8.78
CA VAL A 210 18.78 -3.29 9.44
C VAL A 210 17.94 -2.02 9.34
N HIS A 211 17.39 -1.75 8.16
CA HIS A 211 16.60 -0.55 7.92
C HIS A 211 15.32 -0.54 8.77
N SER A 212 14.50 -1.58 8.70
CA SER A 212 13.25 -1.70 9.45
C SER A 212 13.48 -1.67 10.97
N ARG A 213 14.56 -2.30 11.47
CA ARG A 213 14.93 -2.24 12.89
C ARG A 213 15.31 -0.82 13.33
N SER A 214 16.04 -0.09 12.48
CA SER A 214 16.43 1.30 12.78
C SER A 214 15.22 2.23 12.82
N GLU A 215 14.30 2.09 11.85
CA GLU A 215 13.06 2.86 11.77
C GLU A 215 12.14 2.56 12.95
N ALA A 216 11.98 1.29 13.31
CA ALA A 216 11.15 0.88 14.46
C ALA A 216 11.71 1.44 15.78
N LYS A 217 13.04 1.43 15.97
CA LYS A 217 13.68 2.06 17.14
C LYS A 217 13.43 3.55 17.19
N PHE A 218 13.56 4.24 16.05
CA PHE A 218 13.30 5.67 15.95
C PHE A 218 11.84 6.00 16.30
N LYS A 219 10.87 5.25 15.76
CA LYS A 219 9.44 5.41 16.09
C LYS A 219 9.17 5.27 17.60
N VAL A 220 9.71 4.24 18.25
CA VAL A 220 9.56 4.04 19.71
C VAL A 220 10.17 5.19 20.50
N GLN A 221 11.35 5.68 20.11
CA GLN A 221 12.01 6.81 20.78
C GLN A 221 11.19 8.09 20.64
N MET A 222 10.69 8.39 19.44
CA MET A 222 9.83 9.55 19.20
C MET A 222 8.54 9.47 20.04
N SER A 223 7.85 8.33 20.07
CA SER A 223 6.65 8.16 20.90
C SER A 223 6.94 8.40 22.39
N ARG A 224 8.08 7.92 22.91
CA ARG A 224 8.49 8.18 24.30
C ARG A 224 8.79 9.66 24.56
N GLN A 225 9.44 10.35 23.63
CA GLN A 225 9.71 11.79 23.74
C GLN A 225 8.41 12.59 23.74
N PHE A 226 7.46 12.27 22.86
CA PHE A 226 6.13 12.88 22.86
C PHE A 226 5.38 12.65 24.18
N LEU A 227 5.36 11.42 24.69
CA LEU A 227 4.73 11.11 25.98
C LEU A 227 5.39 11.87 27.14
N THR A 228 6.70 12.08 27.09
CA THR A 228 7.43 12.86 28.11
C THR A 228 7.11 14.36 28.03
N LEU A 229 6.86 14.91 26.84
CA LEU A 229 6.52 16.33 26.65
C LEU A 229 5.06 16.65 27.01
N CYS A 230 4.17 15.65 26.97
CA CYS A 230 2.75 15.81 27.27
C CYS A 230 2.40 15.55 28.76
N ASN A 231 3.35 15.11 29.57
CA ASN A 231 3.24 14.93 31.02
C ASN A 231 3.92 16.08 31.75
#